data_AF-A0A968LP07-F1
#
_entry.id   AF-A0A968LP07-F1
#
_cell.length_a   1.000
_cell.length_b   1.000
_cell.length_c   1.000
_cell.angle_alpha   90.00
_cell.angle_beta   90.00
_cell.angle_gamma   90.00
#
_symmetry.space_group_name_H-M   'P 1'
#
loop_
_entity.id
_entity.type
_entity.pdbx_description
1 polymer ?
#
loop_
_entity_poly.entity_id
_entity_poly.type
_entity_poly.pdbx_seq_one_letter_code
_entity_poly.pdbx_strand_id
1 'polypeptide(L)'
;MASRILRTNLLLSVTLIAGCPGGEEETDSNPFTDDDEIGDTTMGTTDDGMEGSESADSMMDSSSTTDDPDESTTDDPDESTTNDPDESESETSTETGPPECLDLDLDGYGDNCDLGPDCDDADFNNWTSCATCMDADGDNYWTGCDQFDDQKQGPDCDDANYNAFSELGCMNCVDGDMDGFWKGCDQYGDQAPGPDCNDANAGVGVQDNEEICNGLAENCAGEIDNQPPDDMCPTDGMEPPNVAPMNGWLCDPPAAGVDGCKIANCVEQYFNIDGDDDNGCECAGTPRTKSLAACSDAPQGYLGNLAEGQQLNGLVVGSIPLIDNGVGNGAEDWFSVDIPEPGNPGTRPNTGRIQIDFQQNDNTDYRFTVHRTCASVAFDGGLATQFGNGAPPAREWWFFDNHTPPLQMPVPALYKDNVTWPSKVYVRVFRVQNDKVCNSYQLRVQRVSN
;
A
#
# COMPACT_ATOMS: atom_id res chain seq x y z
N MET A 1 -43.62 3.29 46.91
CA MET A 1 -44.89 3.04 46.22
C MET A 1 -44.96 3.88 44.95
N ALA A 2 -44.63 3.28 43.81
CA ALA A 2 -45.03 3.71 42.46
C ALA A 2 -44.44 2.68 41.49
N SER A 3 -45.21 1.61 41.25
CA SER A 3 -44.91 0.57 40.28
C SER A 3 -45.39 1.06 38.91
N ARG A 4 -44.49 1.11 37.92
CA ARG A 4 -44.87 1.22 36.51
C ARG A 4 -44.61 -0.10 35.82
N ILE A 5 -45.73 -0.75 35.49
CA ILE A 5 -45.88 -1.91 34.64
C ILE A 5 -45.82 -1.41 33.19
N LEU A 6 -44.97 -1.99 32.35
CA LEU A 6 -45.10 -1.88 30.90
C LEU A 6 -45.06 -3.29 30.30
N ARG A 7 -46.12 -3.59 29.56
CA ARG A 7 -46.44 -4.86 28.92
C ARG A 7 -45.81 -4.91 27.53
N THR A 8 -45.14 -6.03 27.27
CA THR A 8 -45.22 -6.94 26.11
C THR A 8 -45.84 -6.45 24.79
N ASN A 9 -45.10 -6.64 23.68
CA ASN A 9 -45.50 -7.09 22.33
C ASN A 9 -44.19 -7.54 21.65
N LEU A 10 -43.84 -8.83 21.54
CA LEU A 10 -44.28 -9.86 20.58
C LEU A 10 -44.36 -9.39 19.12
N LEU A 11 -43.31 -9.70 18.34
CA LEU A 11 -43.41 -9.92 16.89
C LEU A 11 -42.44 -11.05 16.51
N LEU A 12 -43.07 -12.19 16.21
CA LEU A 12 -42.49 -13.42 15.71
C LEU A 12 -42.53 -13.33 14.18
N SER A 13 -41.37 -13.39 13.50
CA SER A 13 -41.32 -13.58 12.05
C SER A 13 -40.61 -14.89 11.75
N VAL A 14 -41.40 -15.85 11.31
CA VAL A 14 -40.99 -17.16 10.80
C VAL A 14 -40.97 -17.02 9.28
N THR A 15 -39.81 -17.26 8.65
CA THR A 15 -39.74 -17.45 7.20
C THR A 15 -39.21 -18.86 6.93
N LEU A 16 -40.12 -19.71 6.48
CA LEU A 16 -39.89 -21.03 5.89
C LEU A 16 -39.54 -20.82 4.41
N ILE A 17 -38.43 -21.37 3.92
CA ILE A 17 -38.26 -21.65 2.48
C ILE A 17 -37.74 -23.09 2.33
N ALA A 18 -38.61 -23.95 1.79
CA ALA A 18 -38.28 -25.22 1.14
C ALA A 18 -37.48 -24.91 -0.15
N GLY A 19 -36.43 -25.62 -0.55
CA GLY A 19 -36.33 -27.06 -0.70
C GLY A 19 -36.79 -27.47 -2.10
N CYS A 20 -35.87 -27.70 -3.03
CA CYS A 20 -36.05 -28.66 -4.14
C CYS A 20 -34.70 -29.12 -4.74
N PRO A 21 -34.56 -30.39 -5.16
CA PRO A 21 -33.30 -31.04 -5.54
C PRO A 21 -33.14 -31.27 -7.06
N GLY A 22 -31.92 -31.59 -7.50
CA GLY A 22 -31.60 -32.14 -8.83
C GLY A 22 -30.38 -31.43 -9.46
N GLY A 23 -29.41 -32.10 -10.06
CA GLY A 23 -29.32 -33.51 -10.45
C GLY A 23 -27.89 -33.92 -10.78
N GLU A 24 -27.74 -35.22 -10.94
CA GLU A 24 -26.55 -35.97 -11.34
C GLU A 24 -26.27 -35.76 -12.83
N GLU A 25 -25.00 -35.64 -13.22
CA GLU A 25 -24.53 -36.18 -14.49
C GLU A 25 -23.05 -36.56 -14.40
N GLU A 26 -22.82 -37.88 -14.45
CA GLU A 26 -21.53 -38.48 -14.79
C GLU A 26 -21.23 -38.24 -16.28
N THR A 27 -19.96 -38.09 -16.65
CA THR A 27 -19.35 -38.94 -17.69
C THR A 27 -17.82 -38.84 -17.64
N ASP A 28 -17.22 -40.01 -17.37
CA ASP A 28 -16.05 -40.62 -17.99
C ASP A 28 -15.29 -39.82 -19.06
N SER A 29 -13.95 -39.80 -18.94
CA SER A 29 -12.98 -40.16 -20.01
C SER A 29 -11.52 -40.08 -19.52
N ASN A 30 -10.99 -41.19 -19.01
CA ASN A 30 -9.61 -41.63 -19.28
C ASN A 30 -9.72 -42.71 -20.38
N PRO A 31 -8.73 -43.00 -21.27
CA PRO A 31 -7.35 -43.36 -20.89
C PRO A 31 -6.25 -43.12 -21.99
N PHE A 32 -5.08 -43.73 -21.80
CA PHE A 32 -3.85 -43.85 -22.64
C PHE A 32 -2.70 -42.91 -22.22
N THR A 33 -1.77 -43.34 -21.37
CA THR A 33 -0.56 -44.17 -21.62
C THR A 33 0.47 -43.49 -22.52
N ASP A 34 1.69 -43.29 -22.02
CA ASP A 34 2.80 -44.16 -22.43
C ASP A 34 4.01 -43.97 -21.48
N ASP A 35 4.62 -45.13 -21.22
CA ASP A 35 5.90 -45.35 -20.57
C ASP A 35 7.05 -44.64 -21.31
N ASP A 36 8.11 -44.21 -20.61
CA ASP A 36 9.45 -44.81 -20.82
C ASP A 36 10.58 -44.18 -19.97
N GLU A 37 11.42 -45.11 -19.52
CA GLU A 37 12.88 -45.05 -19.30
C GLU A 37 13.56 -44.09 -18.29
N ILE A 38 13.97 -44.73 -17.18
CA ILE A 38 15.36 -44.94 -16.74
C ILE A 38 16.43 -44.01 -17.34
N GLY A 39 17.03 -43.19 -16.47
CA GLY A 39 18.29 -42.49 -16.74
C GLY A 39 19.09 -42.28 -15.45
N ASP A 40 19.87 -43.29 -15.07
CA ASP A 40 20.98 -43.21 -14.12
C ASP A 40 22.09 -42.31 -14.71
N THR A 41 22.55 -41.29 -13.98
CA THR A 41 23.90 -40.77 -14.19
C THR A 41 24.47 -40.09 -12.94
N THR A 42 25.56 -40.68 -12.49
CA THR A 42 26.53 -40.25 -11.49
C THR A 42 27.31 -38.97 -11.83
N MET A 43 27.66 -38.23 -10.76
CA MET A 43 28.87 -37.40 -10.52
C MET A 43 29.34 -36.36 -11.55
N GLY A 44 29.50 -35.12 -11.05
CA GLY A 44 30.40 -34.12 -11.61
C GLY A 44 30.68 -33.00 -10.60
N THR A 45 31.87 -33.01 -10.01
CA THR A 45 32.49 -31.93 -9.20
C THR A 45 33.12 -30.85 -10.11
N THR A 46 33.58 -29.74 -9.49
CA THR A 46 34.32 -28.56 -10.05
C THR A 46 33.42 -27.56 -10.79
N ASP A 47 33.58 -26.24 -10.70
CA ASP A 47 34.71 -25.40 -10.30
C ASP A 47 34.25 -23.95 -10.06
N ASP A 48 35.08 -23.19 -9.34
CA ASP A 48 35.42 -21.76 -9.48
C ASP A 48 34.38 -20.63 -9.65
N GLY A 49 34.66 -19.52 -8.97
CA GLY A 49 34.02 -18.22 -9.25
C GLY A 49 34.36 -17.12 -8.26
N MET A 50 35.65 -16.81 -8.14
CA MET A 50 36.20 -15.67 -7.41
C MET A 50 36.05 -14.37 -8.21
N GLU A 51 36.31 -13.23 -7.54
CA GLU A 51 36.49 -11.86 -8.06
C GLU A 51 35.21 -11.01 -8.10
N GLY A 52 35.20 -9.75 -7.70
CA GLY A 52 36.31 -8.84 -7.42
C GLY A 52 35.80 -7.44 -7.76
N SER A 53 35.48 -6.65 -6.74
CA SER A 53 35.00 -5.28 -6.88
C SER A 53 36.18 -4.35 -7.14
N GLU A 54 36.20 -3.66 -8.28
CA GLU A 54 37.06 -2.49 -8.45
C GLU A 54 36.34 -1.35 -9.18
N SER A 55 36.66 -0.17 -8.67
CA SER A 55 36.16 1.16 -8.96
C SER A 55 36.48 1.63 -10.39
N ALA A 56 35.62 2.49 -10.94
CA ALA A 56 35.92 3.26 -12.14
C ALA A 56 35.97 4.75 -11.80
N ASP A 57 37.18 5.30 -11.79
CA ASP A 57 37.46 6.73 -11.88
C ASP A 57 37.69 7.14 -13.35
N SER A 58 37.27 8.36 -13.64
CA SER A 58 37.66 9.34 -14.68
C SER A 58 38.68 8.95 -15.78
N MET A 59 38.51 9.46 -16.99
CA MET A 59 39.39 10.47 -17.62
C MET A 59 38.91 10.86 -19.05
N MET A 60 39.32 12.07 -19.44
CA MET A 60 39.05 12.88 -20.63
C MET A 60 39.53 12.28 -21.98
N ASP A 61 38.99 12.75 -23.11
CA ASP A 61 39.57 13.83 -23.96
C ASP A 61 39.23 13.71 -25.47
N SER A 62 38.96 14.87 -26.08
CA SER A 62 39.17 15.35 -27.46
C SER A 62 39.14 14.42 -28.70
N SER A 63 38.42 14.84 -29.75
CA SER A 63 39.04 15.40 -30.98
C SER A 63 38.06 15.64 -32.15
N SER A 64 38.44 16.62 -32.97
CA SER A 64 37.86 17.23 -34.17
C SER A 64 37.96 16.43 -35.48
N THR A 65 37.07 16.72 -36.46
CA THR A 65 37.30 16.85 -37.94
C THR A 65 35.95 17.24 -38.60
N THR A 66 35.76 18.40 -39.25
CA THR A 66 36.10 18.85 -40.64
C THR A 66 35.31 18.22 -41.80
N ASP A 67 34.97 19.08 -42.78
CA ASP A 67 34.61 18.84 -44.20
C ASP A 67 33.16 18.36 -44.48
N ASP A 68 32.39 18.83 -45.47
CA ASP A 68 32.46 19.87 -46.53
C ASP A 68 31.01 19.94 -47.15
N PRO A 69 30.71 20.66 -48.26
CA PRO A 69 29.41 21.29 -48.51
C PRO A 69 28.74 20.73 -49.79
N ASP A 70 27.90 21.56 -50.44
CA ASP A 70 27.46 21.47 -51.85
C ASP A 70 26.19 20.64 -52.13
N GLU A 71 25.12 21.24 -52.70
CA GLU A 71 25.03 21.50 -54.14
C GLU A 71 23.65 22.03 -54.61
N SER A 72 23.71 22.80 -55.71
CA SER A 72 22.73 23.02 -56.80
C SER A 72 21.56 23.98 -56.56
N THR A 73 21.50 25.20 -57.14
CA THR A 73 21.53 25.68 -58.54
C THR A 73 20.32 25.30 -59.39
N THR A 74 19.61 26.31 -59.89
CA THR A 74 19.12 26.37 -61.28
C THR A 74 18.79 27.79 -61.71
N ASP A 75 19.24 28.08 -62.93
CA ASP A 75 19.33 29.32 -63.70
C ASP A 75 18.00 29.85 -64.30
N ASP A 76 17.85 31.19 -64.35
CA ASP A 76 17.53 32.11 -65.49
C ASP A 76 16.30 31.84 -66.43
N PRO A 77 15.84 32.77 -67.33
CA PRO A 77 16.30 34.13 -67.64
C PRO A 77 15.23 35.23 -67.92
N ASP A 78 15.73 36.47 -68.06
CA ASP A 78 15.36 37.63 -68.91
C ASP A 78 13.95 37.77 -69.55
N GLU A 79 13.37 38.98 -69.54
CA GLU A 79 13.54 39.98 -70.63
C GLU A 79 12.54 41.18 -70.56
N SER A 80 13.10 42.40 -70.56
CA SER A 80 12.69 43.72 -71.12
C SER A 80 11.25 44.27 -71.11
N THR A 81 11.12 45.57 -70.79
CA THR A 81 10.71 46.71 -71.69
C THR A 81 10.68 48.01 -70.86
N THR A 82 11.65 48.92 -70.96
CA THR A 82 11.80 50.13 -71.82
C THR A 82 10.87 51.34 -71.55
N ASN A 83 11.53 52.48 -71.28
CA ASN A 83 11.17 53.91 -71.45
C ASN A 83 10.21 54.52 -70.40
N ASP A 84 10.41 55.71 -69.83
CA ASP A 84 10.95 56.98 -70.35
C ASP A 84 11.42 57.88 -69.17
N PRO A 85 12.31 58.88 -69.38
CA PRO A 85 12.70 59.86 -68.38
C PRO A 85 11.79 61.09 -68.45
N ASP A 86 11.31 61.59 -67.31
CA ASP A 86 10.79 62.95 -67.25
C ASP A 86 11.37 63.68 -66.04
N GLU A 87 12.14 64.71 -66.36
CA GLU A 87 12.62 65.71 -65.43
C GLU A 87 11.44 66.58 -65.01
N SER A 88 11.18 66.72 -63.71
CA SER A 88 10.38 67.85 -63.25
C SER A 88 11.04 68.51 -62.06
N GLU A 89 11.25 69.80 -62.24
CA GLU A 89 12.14 70.66 -61.50
C GLU A 89 11.67 70.97 -60.07
N SER A 90 12.68 71.29 -59.28
CA SER A 90 12.63 71.97 -58.00
C SER A 90 11.90 73.30 -58.10
N GLU A 91 10.76 73.43 -57.43
CA GLU A 91 10.12 74.70 -57.10
C GLU A 91 10.03 74.79 -55.57
N THR A 92 11.03 75.43 -54.98
CA THR A 92 11.06 75.83 -53.57
C THR A 92 10.06 76.97 -53.35
N SER A 93 8.81 76.63 -53.04
CA SER A 93 7.85 77.58 -52.50
C SER A 93 8.02 77.69 -50.99
N THR A 94 8.50 78.85 -50.54
CA THR A 94 8.55 79.26 -49.14
C THR A 94 7.14 79.68 -48.70
N GLU A 95 6.25 78.69 -48.57
CA GLU A 95 4.96 78.86 -47.89
C GLU A 95 5.21 78.63 -46.39
N THR A 96 5.03 79.67 -45.59
CA THR A 96 5.02 79.57 -44.12
C THR A 96 3.67 78.99 -43.70
N GLY A 97 3.44 77.73 -44.08
CA GLY A 97 2.35 76.92 -43.54
C GLY A 97 2.54 76.71 -42.03
N PRO A 98 1.47 76.33 -41.30
CA PRO A 98 1.62 75.84 -39.94
C PRO A 98 2.69 74.74 -39.92
N PRO A 99 3.56 74.68 -38.91
CA PRO A 99 4.60 73.66 -38.84
C PRO A 99 3.97 72.28 -38.99
N GLU A 100 4.54 71.46 -39.86
CA GLU A 100 4.10 70.07 -40.05
C GLU A 100 4.31 69.29 -38.76
N CYS A 101 3.35 68.42 -38.42
CA CYS A 101 3.47 67.49 -37.31
C CYS A 101 4.65 66.54 -37.60
N LEU A 102 5.66 66.61 -36.75
CA LEU A 102 6.78 65.66 -36.76
C LEU A 102 6.48 64.61 -35.70
N ASP A 103 6.08 63.44 -36.18
CA ASP A 103 5.68 62.24 -35.44
C ASP A 103 6.38 61.07 -36.14
N LEU A 104 7.48 60.59 -35.55
CA LEU A 104 8.39 59.64 -36.20
C LEU A 104 7.92 58.18 -36.04
N ASP A 105 7.14 57.85 -35.02
CA ASP A 105 6.62 56.49 -34.78
C ASP A 105 5.13 56.30 -35.16
N LEU A 106 4.46 57.39 -35.52
CA LEU A 106 3.08 57.46 -36.03
C LEU A 106 1.99 57.20 -34.97
N ASP A 107 2.25 57.52 -33.70
CA ASP A 107 1.26 57.43 -32.61
C ASP A 107 0.29 58.64 -32.54
N GLY A 108 0.59 59.71 -33.28
CA GLY A 108 -0.16 60.95 -33.38
C GLY A 108 0.24 62.04 -32.39
N TYR A 109 1.22 61.78 -31.52
CA TYR A 109 1.93 62.74 -30.68
C TYR A 109 3.25 63.14 -31.38
N GLY A 110 3.78 64.31 -31.04
CA GLY A 110 5.01 64.81 -31.68
C GLY A 110 5.12 66.33 -31.71
N ASP A 111 6.18 66.87 -32.31
CA ASP A 111 6.34 68.33 -32.40
C ASP A 111 5.32 68.92 -33.38
N ASN A 112 4.43 69.78 -32.87
CA ASN A 112 3.31 70.39 -33.58
C ASN A 112 2.19 69.42 -34.02
N CYS A 113 2.04 68.28 -33.34
CA CYS A 113 0.94 67.33 -33.56
C CYS A 113 -0.34 67.68 -32.78
N ASP A 114 -1.49 67.20 -33.26
CA ASP A 114 -2.81 67.54 -32.71
C ASP A 114 -3.09 66.89 -31.35
N LEU A 115 -2.51 65.71 -31.06
CA LEU A 115 -2.74 64.98 -29.81
C LEU A 115 -1.86 65.50 -28.65
N GLY A 116 -0.72 66.12 -28.95
CA GLY A 116 0.17 66.74 -27.97
C GLY A 116 1.64 66.55 -28.31
N PRO A 117 2.55 67.13 -27.50
CA PRO A 117 3.98 66.89 -27.63
C PRO A 117 4.32 65.44 -27.25
N ASP A 118 5.32 64.89 -27.92
CA ASP A 118 5.94 63.61 -27.61
C ASP A 118 7.32 63.84 -26.98
N CYS A 119 7.59 63.17 -25.85
CA CYS A 119 8.91 63.21 -25.22
C CYS A 119 9.91 62.17 -25.76
N ASP A 120 9.46 61.14 -26.49
CA ASP A 120 10.27 60.13 -27.17
C ASP A 120 9.59 59.70 -28.49
N ASP A 121 9.67 60.58 -29.49
CA ASP A 121 9.12 60.47 -30.86
C ASP A 121 9.51 59.18 -31.63
N ALA A 122 10.33 58.31 -31.04
CA ALA A 122 10.74 57.02 -31.60
C ALA A 122 10.09 55.81 -30.90
N ASP A 123 9.31 56.00 -29.83
CA ASP A 123 8.60 54.96 -29.09
C ASP A 123 7.09 55.21 -29.04
N PHE A 124 6.39 54.52 -29.94
CA PHE A 124 4.94 54.57 -30.15
C PHE A 124 4.08 54.43 -28.87
N ASN A 125 4.64 53.87 -27.80
CA ASN A 125 3.90 53.60 -26.56
C ASN A 125 4.17 54.63 -25.44
N ASN A 126 4.92 55.69 -25.71
CA ASN A 126 5.53 56.52 -24.68
C ASN A 126 5.69 58.00 -25.08
N TRP A 127 4.60 58.77 -25.02
CA TRP A 127 4.58 60.17 -25.46
C TRP A 127 4.54 61.21 -24.32
N THR A 128 4.05 60.82 -23.13
CA THR A 128 3.98 61.68 -21.93
C THR A 128 4.89 61.19 -20.82
N SER A 129 5.18 59.89 -20.79
CA SER A 129 5.75 59.21 -19.63
C SER A 129 7.20 58.75 -19.83
N CYS A 130 7.98 59.45 -20.65
CA CYS A 130 9.31 58.99 -21.11
C CYS A 130 10.38 58.80 -20.05
N ALA A 131 10.16 59.33 -18.83
CA ALA A 131 11.07 59.10 -17.71
C ALA A 131 10.73 57.85 -16.90
N THR A 132 9.53 57.29 -17.08
CA THR A 132 8.97 56.23 -16.23
C THR A 132 8.56 54.99 -16.99
N CYS A 133 8.37 55.04 -18.31
CA CYS A 133 8.10 53.87 -19.15
C CYS A 133 9.35 52.99 -19.25
N MET A 134 9.45 51.98 -18.37
CA MET A 134 10.56 51.03 -18.36
C MET A 134 10.13 49.66 -17.82
N ASP A 135 10.92 48.65 -18.19
CA ASP A 135 10.89 47.26 -17.73
C ASP A 135 12.28 46.98 -17.15
N ALA A 136 12.44 47.21 -15.85
CA ALA A 136 13.74 47.18 -15.19
C ALA A 136 14.15 45.78 -14.72
N ASP A 137 13.19 44.87 -14.52
CA ASP A 137 13.46 43.48 -14.12
C ASP A 137 13.44 42.47 -15.28
N GLY A 138 12.92 42.86 -16.45
CA GLY A 138 12.97 42.12 -17.70
C GLY A 138 11.85 41.10 -17.88
N ASP A 139 10.73 41.23 -17.16
CA ASP A 139 9.59 40.33 -17.25
C ASP A 139 8.65 40.61 -18.45
N ASN A 140 8.90 41.69 -19.19
CA ASN A 140 8.14 42.23 -20.33
C ASN A 140 6.81 42.92 -19.95
N TYR A 141 6.56 43.14 -18.67
CA TYR A 141 5.58 44.08 -18.15
C TYR A 141 6.31 45.39 -17.82
N TRP A 142 5.60 46.50 -18.00
CA TRP A 142 6.23 47.82 -18.01
C TRP A 142 5.53 48.74 -17.03
N THR A 143 6.29 49.45 -16.21
CA THR A 143 5.75 50.49 -15.36
C THR A 143 5.64 51.79 -16.14
N GLY A 144 4.58 52.58 -15.89
CA GLY A 144 4.56 54.00 -16.27
C GLY A 144 4.58 54.30 -17.77
N CYS A 145 4.15 53.40 -18.64
CA CYS A 145 3.92 53.68 -20.07
C CYS A 145 2.52 54.23 -20.33
N ASP A 146 2.36 54.98 -21.42
CA ASP A 146 1.07 55.55 -21.80
C ASP A 146 0.20 54.55 -22.57
N GLN A 147 0.85 53.61 -23.28
CA GLN A 147 0.20 52.50 -23.97
C GLN A 147 1.01 51.20 -23.84
N PHE A 148 0.32 50.09 -24.09
CA PHE A 148 0.86 48.73 -24.08
C PHE A 148 0.48 48.03 -25.38
N ASP A 149 1.34 47.14 -25.85
CA ASP A 149 1.19 46.37 -27.09
C ASP A 149 1.79 44.96 -26.96
N ASP A 150 1.95 44.24 -28.06
CA ASP A 150 2.50 42.87 -28.04
C ASP A 150 3.99 42.81 -27.62
N GLN A 151 4.72 43.94 -27.70
CA GLN A 151 6.12 44.06 -27.25
C GLN A 151 6.24 44.61 -25.82
N LYS A 152 5.21 45.28 -25.33
CA LYS A 152 5.05 45.76 -23.93
C LYS A 152 3.78 45.15 -23.34
N GLN A 153 3.86 43.94 -22.79
CA GLN A 153 2.71 43.04 -22.57
C GLN A 153 1.63 43.57 -21.62
N GLY A 154 1.98 44.53 -20.76
CA GLY A 154 1.01 45.18 -19.90
C GLY A 154 1.66 46.03 -18.82
N PRO A 155 0.84 46.63 -17.95
CA PRO A 155 1.34 47.39 -16.81
C PRO A 155 1.99 46.47 -15.79
N ASP A 156 3.09 46.93 -15.22
CA ASP A 156 3.74 46.36 -14.06
C ASP A 156 3.47 47.20 -12.81
N CYS A 157 3.25 46.54 -11.67
CA CYS A 157 3.07 47.17 -10.36
C CYS A 157 4.36 47.24 -9.53
N ASP A 158 5.39 46.45 -9.83
CA ASP A 158 6.68 46.44 -9.14
C ASP A 158 7.81 46.04 -10.09
N ASP A 159 8.30 47.02 -10.84
CA ASP A 159 9.41 46.97 -11.83
C ASP A 159 10.77 46.49 -11.28
N ALA A 160 10.82 46.07 -10.01
CA ALA A 160 11.99 45.45 -9.39
C ALA A 160 11.79 43.96 -9.12
N ASN A 161 10.61 43.41 -9.41
CA ASN A 161 10.22 42.05 -9.08
C ASN A 161 9.70 41.30 -10.31
N TYR A 162 10.64 40.62 -10.97
CA TYR A 162 10.39 39.77 -12.14
C TYR A 162 9.23 38.78 -11.97
N ASN A 163 8.90 38.38 -10.73
CA ASN A 163 7.89 37.37 -10.45
C ASN A 163 6.48 37.94 -10.21
N ALA A 164 6.31 39.27 -10.14
CA ALA A 164 5.06 39.93 -9.76
C ALA A 164 4.81 41.23 -10.53
N PHE A 165 3.89 41.17 -11.50
CA PHE A 165 3.54 42.29 -12.38
C PHE A 165 2.06 42.68 -12.33
N SER A 166 1.17 41.77 -11.90
CA SER A 166 -0.23 42.10 -11.69
C SER A 166 -0.45 42.70 -10.31
N GLU A 167 -1.48 43.55 -10.16
CA GLU A 167 -1.82 44.14 -8.85
C GLU A 167 -1.99 43.06 -7.76
N LEU A 168 -2.48 41.87 -8.12
CA LEU A 168 -2.61 40.74 -7.20
C LEU A 168 -1.25 40.11 -6.89
N GLY A 169 -0.38 39.95 -7.89
CA GLY A 169 0.99 39.47 -7.74
C GLY A 169 1.80 40.34 -6.79
N CYS A 170 1.87 41.66 -7.03
CA CYS A 170 2.64 42.55 -6.16
C CYS A 170 2.16 42.57 -4.69
N MET A 171 0.87 42.32 -4.46
CA MET A 171 0.32 42.26 -3.10
C MET A 171 0.58 40.93 -2.39
N ASN A 172 0.66 39.83 -3.14
CA ASN A 172 0.62 38.49 -2.56
C ASN A 172 1.85 37.63 -2.85
N CYS A 173 2.73 38.03 -3.77
CA CYS A 173 3.99 37.35 -4.06
C CYS A 173 4.94 37.49 -2.88
N VAL A 174 4.81 36.58 -1.92
CA VAL A 174 5.57 36.57 -0.66
C VAL A 174 5.94 35.14 -0.28
N ASP A 175 7.03 35.03 0.49
CA ASP A 175 7.41 33.83 1.25
C ASP A 175 7.11 34.15 2.74
N GLY A 176 5.92 33.75 3.19
CA GLY A 176 5.35 34.17 4.47
C GLY A 176 6.01 33.51 5.69
N ASP A 177 6.51 32.29 5.53
CA ASP A 177 7.07 31.47 6.61
C ASP A 177 8.57 31.18 6.47
N MET A 178 9.20 31.70 5.40
CA MET A 178 10.63 31.69 5.13
C MET A 178 11.19 30.30 4.80
N ASP A 179 10.42 29.46 4.13
CA ASP A 179 10.86 28.14 3.67
C ASP A 179 11.49 28.15 2.27
N GLY A 180 11.43 29.30 1.58
CA GLY A 180 11.98 29.51 0.25
C GLY A 180 10.99 29.21 -0.88
N PHE A 181 9.73 28.91 -0.59
CA PHE A 181 8.63 28.80 -1.55
C PHE A 181 7.71 30.00 -1.46
N TRP A 182 7.16 30.43 -2.60
CA TRP A 182 6.47 31.71 -2.70
C TRP A 182 5.01 31.52 -3.08
N LYS A 183 4.11 32.22 -2.41
CA LYS A 183 2.69 32.18 -2.73
C LYS A 183 2.30 33.37 -3.59
N GLY A 184 1.31 33.21 -4.47
CA GLY A 184 0.60 34.34 -5.08
C GLY A 184 1.37 35.17 -6.11
N CYS A 185 2.52 34.69 -6.61
CA CYS A 185 3.26 35.32 -7.70
C CYS A 185 2.57 35.09 -9.06
N ASP A 186 2.76 36.00 -10.01
CA ASP A 186 2.24 35.85 -11.37
C ASP A 186 3.03 34.82 -12.17
N GLN A 187 4.34 34.73 -11.89
CA GLN A 187 5.22 33.69 -12.40
C GLN A 187 6.23 33.25 -11.33
N TYR A 188 6.75 32.03 -11.47
CA TYR A 188 7.73 31.44 -10.55
C TYR A 188 9.07 31.22 -11.25
N GLY A 189 10.16 31.39 -10.52
CA GLY A 189 11.52 31.29 -11.05
C GLY A 189 12.58 31.19 -9.96
N ASP A 190 13.84 31.47 -10.29
CA ASP A 190 14.95 31.32 -9.34
C ASP A 190 14.85 32.26 -8.12
N GLN A 191 14.17 33.40 -8.25
CA GLN A 191 14.01 34.41 -7.20
C GLN A 191 12.74 34.21 -6.35
N ALA A 192 11.71 33.58 -6.93
CA ALA A 192 10.51 33.11 -6.25
C ALA A 192 10.23 31.65 -6.65
N PRO A 193 10.91 30.66 -6.03
CA PRO A 193 10.76 29.26 -6.42
C PRO A 193 9.41 28.69 -6.04
N GLY A 194 8.65 28.22 -7.03
CA GLY A 194 7.47 27.38 -6.87
C GLY A 194 6.29 28.00 -6.11
N PRO A 195 5.06 27.52 -6.35
CA PRO A 195 3.91 27.96 -5.59
C PRO A 195 3.92 27.35 -4.18
N ASP A 196 3.95 28.20 -3.16
CA ASP A 196 3.58 27.85 -1.79
C ASP A 196 2.06 27.93 -1.61
N CYS A 197 1.47 26.87 -1.07
CA CYS A 197 0.05 26.78 -0.78
C CYS A 197 -0.30 27.24 0.63
N ASN A 198 0.66 27.32 1.55
CA ASN A 198 0.46 27.70 2.95
C ASN A 198 1.65 28.46 3.58
N ASP A 199 1.77 29.74 3.24
CA ASP A 199 2.57 30.82 3.85
C ASP A 199 2.62 30.95 5.39
N ALA A 200 1.88 30.10 6.12
CA ALA A 200 1.92 30.03 7.57
C ALA A 200 2.60 28.77 8.10
N ASN A 201 3.09 27.88 7.22
CA ASN A 201 3.65 26.59 7.56
C ASN A 201 4.81 26.19 6.61
N ALA A 202 6.04 26.46 7.07
CA ALA A 202 7.31 26.19 6.39
C ALA A 202 7.62 24.71 6.05
N GLY A 203 6.65 23.81 6.25
CA GLY A 203 6.73 22.41 5.83
C GLY A 203 5.83 22.09 4.63
N VAL A 204 5.20 23.09 4.01
CA VAL A 204 4.24 22.94 2.92
C VAL A 204 4.71 23.83 1.77
N GLY A 205 5.01 23.27 0.60
CA GLY A 205 5.55 24.04 -0.53
C GLY A 205 6.81 23.45 -1.16
N VAL A 206 7.49 22.53 -0.45
CA VAL A 206 8.58 21.74 -1.02
C VAL A 206 8.12 20.98 -2.27
N GLN A 207 9.02 20.80 -3.25
CA GLN A 207 8.85 19.84 -4.36
C GLN A 207 8.83 18.39 -3.84
N ASP A 208 8.04 18.12 -2.82
CA ASP A 208 7.90 16.80 -2.24
C ASP A 208 7.08 15.98 -3.22
N ASN A 209 7.82 15.15 -3.95
CA ASN A 209 7.30 14.05 -4.74
C ASN A 209 6.73 12.94 -3.83
N GLU A 210 6.59 13.17 -2.53
CA GLU A 210 6.21 12.18 -1.53
C GLU A 210 5.17 12.80 -0.59
N GLU A 211 3.91 12.41 -0.79
CA GLU A 211 2.80 12.77 0.08
C GLU A 211 2.97 12.05 1.41
N ILE A 212 3.20 12.81 2.48
CA ILE A 212 3.45 12.25 3.81
C ILE A 212 2.15 12.27 4.61
N CYS A 213 1.09 11.59 4.12
CA CYS A 213 -0.27 11.49 4.65
C CYS A 213 -0.47 11.90 6.12
N ASN A 214 -0.35 13.19 6.43
CA ASN A 214 -0.35 13.73 7.79
C ASN A 214 -1.48 14.75 7.98
N GLY A 215 -2.32 14.94 6.96
CA GLY A 215 -3.35 15.97 6.92
C GLY A 215 -2.81 17.36 6.58
N LEU A 216 -1.70 17.43 5.86
CA LEU A 216 -1.19 18.63 5.21
C LEU A 216 -1.00 18.28 3.74
N ALA A 217 -1.34 19.19 2.85
CA ALA A 217 -1.13 19.00 1.42
C ALA A 217 0.24 19.56 1.06
N GLU A 218 1.25 18.70 0.93
CA GLU A 218 2.62 19.15 0.74
C GLU A 218 2.95 19.63 -0.68
N ASN A 219 2.15 19.26 -1.70
CA ASN A 219 2.48 19.46 -3.12
C ASN A 219 1.74 20.63 -3.81
N CYS A 220 0.90 21.37 -3.07
CA CYS A 220 0.13 22.51 -3.60
C CYS A 220 -0.71 22.23 -4.85
N ALA A 221 -1.01 20.96 -5.15
CA ALA A 221 -1.80 20.52 -6.31
C ALA A 221 -3.31 20.78 -6.15
N GLY A 222 -3.73 21.44 -5.06
CA GLY A 222 -5.13 21.70 -4.74
C GLY A 222 -5.84 20.52 -4.07
N GLU A 223 -5.11 19.46 -3.73
CA GLU A 223 -5.55 18.46 -2.76
C GLU A 223 -5.51 19.15 -1.40
N ILE A 224 -6.65 19.22 -0.71
CA ILE A 224 -6.73 19.75 0.65
C ILE A 224 -6.92 18.54 1.53
N ASP A 225 -5.84 18.04 2.13
CA ASP A 225 -5.90 16.96 3.11
C ASP A 225 -6.38 17.51 4.45
N ASN A 226 -7.65 17.94 4.48
CA ASN A 226 -8.24 18.56 5.65
C ASN A 226 -8.55 17.56 6.77
N GLN A 227 -8.10 16.31 6.63
CA GLN A 227 -8.40 15.20 7.51
C GLN A 227 -7.11 14.55 8.04
N PRO A 228 -7.05 14.20 9.34
CA PRO A 228 -5.95 13.42 9.90
C PRO A 228 -5.68 12.13 9.10
N PRO A 229 -4.46 11.55 9.16
CA PRO A 229 -4.13 10.27 8.49
C PRO A 229 -5.15 9.15 8.72
N ASP A 230 -5.73 9.10 9.92
CA ASP A 230 -6.73 8.09 10.30
C ASP A 230 -8.11 8.29 9.63
N ASP A 231 -8.35 9.47 9.06
CA ASP A 231 -9.61 9.88 8.42
C ASP A 231 -9.49 9.94 6.87
N MET A 232 -8.30 9.73 6.30
CA MET A 232 -8.08 9.63 4.84
C MET A 232 -8.37 8.23 4.30
N CYS A 233 -8.33 7.22 5.17
CA CYS A 233 -8.59 5.83 4.82
C CYS A 233 -9.69 5.24 5.72
N PRO A 234 -10.71 4.57 5.18
CA PRO A 234 -10.87 4.18 3.77
C PRO A 234 -11.31 5.33 2.86
N THR A 235 -11.04 5.22 1.55
CA THR A 235 -11.59 6.17 0.57
C THR A 235 -13.12 6.20 0.63
N ASP A 236 -13.69 7.38 0.41
CA ASP A 236 -15.13 7.60 0.51
C ASP A 236 -15.93 6.55 -0.30
N GLY A 237 -16.80 5.82 0.39
CA GLY A 237 -17.65 4.78 -0.20
C GLY A 237 -17.10 3.35 -0.10
N MET A 238 -15.87 3.16 0.40
CA MET A 238 -15.35 1.85 0.77
C MET A 238 -15.79 1.48 2.20
N GLU A 239 -16.57 0.39 2.32
CA GLU A 239 -16.92 -0.25 3.61
C GLU A 239 -16.41 -1.69 3.66
N PRO A 240 -15.09 -1.93 3.56
CA PRO A 240 -14.57 -3.28 3.56
C PRO A 240 -14.79 -3.93 4.93
N PRO A 241 -15.23 -5.20 4.94
CA PRO A 241 -15.60 -5.89 6.16
C PRO A 241 -14.37 -6.18 7.03
N ASN A 242 -14.57 -6.16 8.35
CA ASN A 242 -13.63 -6.64 9.36
C ASN A 242 -12.25 -5.93 9.39
N VAL A 243 -12.15 -4.71 8.87
CA VAL A 243 -11.00 -3.83 9.12
C VAL A 243 -11.08 -3.27 10.54
N ALA A 244 -9.96 -3.17 11.25
CA ALA A 244 -9.95 -2.72 12.64
C ALA A 244 -10.45 -1.26 12.74
N PRO A 245 -11.31 -0.92 13.72
CA PRO A 245 -11.84 0.44 13.84
C PRO A 245 -10.81 1.47 14.33
N MET A 246 -9.66 1.02 14.85
CA MET A 246 -8.54 1.87 15.23
C MET A 246 -7.28 1.32 14.56
N ASN A 247 -6.53 2.17 13.85
CA ASN A 247 -5.34 1.80 13.09
C ASN A 247 -5.59 0.68 12.06
N GLY A 248 -6.83 0.53 11.57
CA GLY A 248 -7.16 -0.50 10.59
C GLY A 248 -6.57 -0.22 9.21
N TRP A 249 -6.33 1.05 8.93
CA TRP A 249 -5.76 1.54 7.69
C TRP A 249 -4.39 2.15 7.92
N LEU A 250 -3.57 2.10 6.88
CA LEU A 250 -2.31 2.80 6.72
C LEU A 250 -2.35 3.47 5.36
N CYS A 251 -1.90 4.71 5.29
CA CYS A 251 -1.66 5.36 4.02
C CYS A 251 -0.42 4.74 3.36
N ASP A 252 -0.57 4.22 2.14
CA ASP A 252 0.48 3.58 1.34
C ASP A 252 0.33 4.07 -0.13
N PRO A 253 0.67 5.35 -0.42
CA PRO A 253 0.48 5.93 -1.74
C PRO A 253 1.33 5.20 -2.80
N PRO A 254 0.73 4.72 -3.91
CA PRO A 254 1.46 3.94 -4.92
C PRO A 254 2.41 4.79 -5.78
N ALA A 255 2.23 6.12 -5.80
CA ALA A 255 3.06 7.07 -6.52
C ALA A 255 2.91 8.48 -5.90
N ALA A 256 3.80 9.40 -6.29
CA ALA A 256 3.73 10.82 -5.95
C ALA A 256 2.37 11.43 -6.36
N GLY A 257 1.65 12.05 -5.40
CA GLY A 257 0.35 12.67 -5.64
C GLY A 257 -0.76 11.68 -6.01
N VAL A 258 -0.69 10.45 -5.48
CA VAL A 258 -1.76 9.46 -5.62
C VAL A 258 -2.06 8.89 -4.25
N ASP A 259 -3.25 9.16 -3.74
CA ASP A 259 -3.75 8.56 -2.51
C ASP A 259 -3.76 7.03 -2.63
N GLY A 260 -3.16 6.36 -1.64
CA GLY A 260 -3.21 4.91 -1.50
C GLY A 260 -3.57 4.54 -0.09
N CYS A 261 -4.56 3.68 0.07
CA CYS A 261 -4.95 3.13 1.37
C CYS A 261 -4.65 1.64 1.39
N LYS A 262 -4.07 1.19 2.50
CA LYS A 262 -3.79 -0.22 2.74
C LYS A 262 -4.31 -0.66 4.09
N ILE A 263 -4.83 -1.87 4.16
CA ILE A 263 -5.25 -2.46 5.43
C ILE A 263 -4.01 -2.78 6.27
N ALA A 264 -3.86 -2.03 7.35
CA ALA A 264 -2.80 -2.20 8.33
C ALA A 264 -3.16 -3.27 9.36
N ASN A 265 -4.41 -3.24 9.83
CA ASN A 265 -4.89 -4.14 10.87
C ASN A 265 -6.33 -4.58 10.62
N CYS A 266 -6.57 -5.87 10.81
CA CYS A 266 -7.89 -6.46 10.82
C CYS A 266 -8.48 -6.48 12.23
N VAL A 267 -9.81 -6.58 12.31
CA VAL A 267 -10.50 -6.97 13.55
C VAL A 267 -9.89 -8.28 14.06
N GLU A 268 -9.82 -8.44 15.37
CA GLU A 268 -9.27 -9.66 15.99
C GLU A 268 -9.87 -10.92 15.35
N GLN A 269 -8.99 -11.86 14.95
CA GLN A 269 -9.32 -13.10 14.23
C GLN A 269 -9.63 -12.94 12.74
N TYR A 270 -9.60 -11.75 12.17
CA TYR A 270 -9.64 -11.59 10.72
C TYR A 270 -8.23 -11.33 10.18
N PHE A 271 -7.99 -11.72 8.93
CA PHE A 271 -6.72 -11.56 8.26
C PHE A 271 -7.00 -11.15 6.81
N ASN A 272 -6.33 -10.10 6.34
CA ASN A 272 -6.23 -9.75 4.93
C ASN A 272 -5.16 -10.65 4.31
N ILE A 273 -5.58 -11.61 3.50
CA ILE A 273 -4.72 -12.69 3.00
C ILE A 273 -4.16 -12.35 1.62
N ASP A 274 -4.99 -11.81 0.74
CA ASP A 274 -4.63 -11.49 -0.63
C ASP A 274 -3.99 -10.10 -0.78
N GLY A 275 -4.15 -9.23 0.23
CA GLY A 275 -3.68 -7.85 0.20
C GLY A 275 -4.58 -6.94 -0.64
N ASP A 276 -5.79 -7.39 -0.97
CA ASP A 276 -6.78 -6.61 -1.71
C ASP A 276 -7.63 -5.80 -0.73
N ASP A 277 -7.32 -4.52 -0.65
CA ASP A 277 -7.90 -3.60 0.32
C ASP A 277 -9.40 -3.34 0.08
N ASP A 278 -9.91 -3.61 -1.12
CA ASP A 278 -11.32 -3.43 -1.49
C ASP A 278 -12.23 -4.48 -0.81
N ASN A 279 -11.71 -5.68 -0.58
CA ASN A 279 -12.49 -6.81 -0.06
C ASN A 279 -12.37 -6.99 1.47
N GLY A 280 -11.47 -6.22 2.10
CA GLY A 280 -11.32 -6.16 3.54
C GLY A 280 -10.47 -7.27 4.13
N CYS A 281 -10.82 -7.66 5.35
CA CYS A 281 -10.22 -8.82 5.98
C CYS A 281 -11.18 -10.00 5.83
N GLU A 282 -10.89 -10.82 4.84
CA GLU A 282 -11.73 -11.89 4.32
C GLU A 282 -11.60 -13.19 5.12
N CYS A 283 -10.46 -13.41 5.78
CA CYS A 283 -10.21 -14.69 6.44
C CYS A 283 -10.49 -14.69 7.94
N ALA A 284 -11.58 -15.35 8.35
CA ALA A 284 -11.88 -15.59 9.76
C ALA A 284 -11.05 -16.76 10.31
N GLY A 285 -10.08 -16.45 11.17
CA GLY A 285 -9.42 -17.40 12.04
C GLY A 285 -10.35 -17.97 13.12
N THR A 286 -9.86 -18.98 13.86
CA THR A 286 -10.64 -19.63 14.91
C THR A 286 -11.07 -18.63 15.98
N PRO A 287 -12.36 -18.59 16.37
CA PRO A 287 -12.81 -17.63 17.37
C PRO A 287 -12.11 -17.81 18.72
N ARG A 288 -11.58 -16.75 19.33
CA ARG A 288 -10.98 -16.79 20.69
C ARG A 288 -12.00 -17.01 21.81
N THR A 289 -13.28 -17.10 21.47
CA THR A 289 -14.32 -17.63 22.37
C THR A 289 -14.37 -19.17 22.36
N LYS A 290 -13.66 -19.81 21.43
CA LYS A 290 -13.61 -21.27 21.17
C LYS A 290 -12.18 -21.83 21.16
N SER A 291 -11.16 -20.99 21.08
CA SER A 291 -9.74 -21.36 21.21
C SER A 291 -9.01 -20.33 22.09
N LEU A 292 -7.74 -20.62 22.41
CA LEU A 292 -6.86 -19.71 23.13
C LEU A 292 -5.63 -19.37 22.28
N ALA A 293 -5.18 -18.12 22.34
CA ALA A 293 -3.94 -17.67 21.67
C ALA A 293 -2.65 -18.16 22.36
N ALA A 294 -2.77 -18.61 23.61
CA ALA A 294 -1.68 -19.18 24.40
C ALA A 294 -2.23 -20.28 25.32
N CYS A 295 -1.36 -21.21 25.72
CA CYS A 295 -1.76 -22.29 26.62
C CYS A 295 -2.27 -21.77 27.96
N SER A 296 -3.50 -22.12 28.34
CA SER A 296 -4.04 -21.89 29.68
C SER A 296 -5.20 -22.84 29.98
N ASP A 297 -5.68 -22.82 31.23
CA ASP A 297 -6.89 -23.50 31.69
C ASP A 297 -8.18 -22.68 31.45
N ALA A 298 -8.11 -21.63 30.64
CA ALA A 298 -9.26 -20.78 30.38
C ALA A 298 -10.36 -21.54 29.58
N PRO A 299 -11.64 -21.32 29.90
CA PRO A 299 -12.74 -22.15 29.38
C PRO A 299 -12.93 -22.07 27.86
N GLN A 300 -12.45 -21.03 27.20
CA GLN A 300 -12.62 -20.81 25.76
C GLN A 300 -12.02 -21.94 24.93
N GLY A 301 -10.87 -22.50 25.35
CA GLY A 301 -10.21 -23.62 24.67
C GLY A 301 -10.58 -25.00 25.22
N TYR A 302 -11.51 -25.10 26.18
CA TYR A 302 -11.84 -26.38 26.81
C TYR A 302 -12.80 -27.20 25.94
N LEU A 303 -12.35 -28.36 25.45
CA LEU A 303 -13.14 -29.22 24.56
C LEU A 303 -14.07 -30.18 25.33
N GLY A 304 -13.83 -30.39 26.63
CA GLY A 304 -14.66 -31.23 27.49
C GLY A 304 -13.92 -32.37 28.18
N ASN A 305 -14.72 -33.24 28.81
CA ASN A 305 -14.27 -34.45 29.49
C ASN A 305 -14.37 -35.66 28.56
N LEU A 306 -13.29 -36.44 28.46
CA LEU A 306 -13.21 -37.63 27.62
C LEU A 306 -13.18 -38.90 28.48
N ALA A 307 -14.37 -39.46 28.77
CA ALA A 307 -14.48 -40.74 29.46
C ALA A 307 -14.14 -41.91 28.52
N GLU A 308 -13.94 -43.09 29.09
CA GLU A 308 -13.69 -44.31 28.33
C GLU A 308 -14.86 -44.64 27.37
N GLY A 309 -14.53 -45.01 26.13
CA GLY A 309 -15.52 -45.31 25.09
C GLY A 309 -16.18 -44.08 24.47
N GLN A 310 -15.79 -42.86 24.86
CA GLN A 310 -16.36 -41.62 24.33
C GLN A 310 -15.53 -41.01 23.21
N GLN A 311 -16.21 -40.27 22.34
CA GLN A 311 -15.63 -39.34 21.40
C GLN A 311 -16.26 -37.97 21.65
N LEU A 312 -15.43 -36.92 21.67
CA LEU A 312 -15.92 -35.55 21.66
C LEU A 312 -16.41 -35.22 20.25
N ASN A 313 -17.70 -34.89 20.13
CA ASN A 313 -18.35 -34.58 18.86
C ASN A 313 -18.59 -33.07 18.74
N GLY A 314 -18.66 -32.58 17.51
CA GLY A 314 -18.95 -31.16 17.24
C GLY A 314 -17.86 -30.22 17.76
N LEU A 315 -16.60 -30.67 17.69
CA LEU A 315 -15.45 -29.82 18.00
C LEU A 315 -15.39 -28.65 17.02
N VAL A 316 -14.76 -27.54 17.45
CA VAL A 316 -14.68 -26.33 16.64
C VAL A 316 -14.03 -26.60 15.27
N VAL A 317 -14.63 -26.05 14.22
CA VAL A 317 -13.97 -25.92 12.92
C VAL A 317 -13.15 -24.63 13.00
N GLY A 318 -11.84 -24.79 13.04
CA GLY A 318 -10.89 -23.69 13.18
C GLY A 318 -10.21 -23.34 11.87
N SER A 319 -9.63 -22.15 11.82
CA SER A 319 -8.71 -21.72 10.77
C SER A 319 -7.58 -20.93 11.39
N ILE A 320 -6.36 -21.17 10.92
CA ILE A 320 -5.18 -20.38 11.26
C ILE A 320 -4.57 -19.97 9.92
N PRO A 321 -4.73 -18.71 9.48
CA PRO A 321 -4.24 -18.29 8.17
C PRO A 321 -2.72 -18.25 8.01
N LEU A 322 -2.02 -17.92 9.09
CA LEU A 322 -0.58 -17.72 9.07
C LEU A 322 0.18 -19.00 9.42
N ILE A 323 1.31 -19.25 8.77
CA ILE A 323 2.24 -20.32 9.14
C ILE A 323 2.76 -20.12 10.57
N ASP A 324 2.99 -21.22 11.27
CA ASP A 324 3.59 -21.25 12.60
C ASP A 324 4.89 -20.44 12.66
N ASN A 325 4.87 -19.40 13.48
CA ASN A 325 6.00 -18.52 13.78
C ASN A 325 6.55 -18.75 15.20
N GLY A 326 6.21 -19.88 15.82
CA GLY A 326 6.66 -20.28 17.16
C GLY A 326 5.58 -20.12 18.23
N VAL A 327 5.85 -20.72 19.40
CA VAL A 327 4.90 -20.76 20.52
C VAL A 327 4.67 -19.36 21.10
N GLY A 328 3.41 -18.96 21.23
CA GLY A 328 2.97 -17.70 21.83
C GLY A 328 2.88 -16.52 20.86
N ASN A 329 3.10 -16.73 19.56
CA ASN A 329 3.19 -15.66 18.56
C ASN A 329 1.89 -15.47 17.73
N GLY A 330 0.75 -15.97 18.24
CA GLY A 330 -0.59 -15.69 17.70
C GLY A 330 -1.04 -16.56 16.52
N ALA A 331 -0.12 -17.23 15.81
CA ALA A 331 -0.40 -18.13 14.69
C ALA A 331 -0.71 -19.58 15.15
N GLU A 332 -1.49 -19.71 16.22
CA GLU A 332 -1.80 -20.99 16.85
C GLU A 332 -3.14 -20.97 17.58
N ASP A 333 -3.71 -22.16 17.76
CA ASP A 333 -4.86 -22.40 18.60
C ASP A 333 -4.53 -23.40 19.70
N TRP A 334 -4.87 -23.02 20.93
CA TRP A 334 -4.71 -23.87 22.10
C TRP A 334 -6.04 -24.40 22.60
N PHE A 335 -6.06 -25.70 22.87
CA PHE A 335 -7.18 -26.43 23.44
C PHE A 335 -6.76 -27.21 24.68
N SER A 336 -7.72 -27.54 25.55
CA SER A 336 -7.53 -28.46 26.66
C SER A 336 -8.62 -29.52 26.68
N VAL A 337 -8.23 -30.74 27.09
CA VAL A 337 -9.13 -31.88 27.24
C VAL A 337 -8.86 -32.52 28.58
N ASP A 338 -9.92 -32.72 29.36
CA ASP A 338 -9.84 -33.49 30.61
C ASP A 338 -10.06 -34.97 30.31
N ILE A 339 -9.21 -35.82 30.88
CA ILE A 339 -9.21 -37.26 30.65
C ILE A 339 -9.24 -37.96 32.01
N PRO A 340 -10.42 -38.08 32.65
CA PRO A 340 -10.51 -38.67 33.98
C PRO A 340 -9.98 -40.11 33.98
N GLU A 341 -9.19 -40.45 35.00
CA GLU A 341 -8.75 -41.83 35.25
C GLU A 341 -10.01 -42.67 35.52
N PRO A 342 -10.18 -43.82 34.84
CA PRO A 342 -11.37 -44.64 35.03
C PRO A 342 -11.26 -45.40 36.36
N GLY A 343 -12.35 -45.45 37.12
CA GLY A 343 -12.41 -46.19 38.38
C GLY A 343 -11.69 -45.53 39.57
N ASN A 344 -11.21 -46.34 40.52
CA ASN A 344 -10.45 -45.84 41.66
C ASN A 344 -9.04 -45.43 41.22
N PRO A 345 -8.46 -44.34 41.77
CA PRO A 345 -7.08 -43.95 41.48
C PRO A 345 -6.11 -45.12 41.65
N GLY A 346 -5.33 -45.43 40.61
CA GLY A 346 -4.35 -46.53 40.61
C GLY A 346 -4.84 -47.89 40.08
N THR A 347 -6.11 -48.04 39.67
CA THR A 347 -6.58 -49.22 38.93
C THR A 347 -6.38 -49.02 37.42
N ARG A 348 -5.21 -49.44 36.90
CA ARG A 348 -4.79 -49.20 35.50
C ARG A 348 -4.83 -50.35 34.48
N PRO A 349 -5.47 -51.51 34.70
CA PRO A 349 -5.55 -52.50 33.65
C PRO A 349 -6.70 -52.13 32.68
N ASN A 350 -6.35 -51.63 31.49
CA ASN A 350 -7.23 -51.48 30.31
C ASN A 350 -7.99 -50.15 30.16
N THR A 351 -7.38 -49.01 30.50
CA THR A 351 -8.02 -47.68 30.49
C THR A 351 -8.31 -47.09 29.09
N GLY A 352 -8.28 -47.89 28.04
CA GLY A 352 -8.52 -47.48 26.66
C GLY A 352 -7.34 -46.75 26.00
N ARG A 353 -7.44 -46.55 24.69
CA ARG A 353 -6.49 -45.75 23.88
C ARG A 353 -7.07 -44.36 23.67
N ILE A 354 -6.38 -43.33 24.15
CA ILE A 354 -6.69 -41.93 23.81
C ILE A 354 -6.14 -41.69 22.40
N GLN A 355 -6.91 -41.07 21.54
CA GLN A 355 -6.53 -40.72 20.17
C GLN A 355 -6.98 -39.29 19.88
N ILE A 356 -6.05 -38.49 19.36
CA ILE A 356 -6.27 -37.15 18.86
C ILE A 356 -5.77 -37.14 17.42
N ASP A 357 -6.62 -36.73 16.49
CA ASP A 357 -6.26 -36.56 15.09
C ASP A 357 -7.13 -35.47 14.45
N PHE A 358 -6.97 -35.25 13.15
CA PHE A 358 -7.83 -34.33 12.40
C PHE A 358 -9.02 -35.08 11.82
N GLN A 359 -10.23 -34.64 12.17
CA GLN A 359 -11.45 -34.96 11.42
C GLN A 359 -11.44 -34.27 10.05
N GLN A 360 -10.95 -33.02 10.03
CA GLN A 360 -10.76 -32.20 8.82
C GLN A 360 -9.40 -31.52 8.90
N ASN A 361 -8.68 -31.49 7.79
CA ASN A 361 -7.39 -30.81 7.64
C ASN A 361 -7.18 -30.49 6.16
N ASP A 362 -7.79 -29.39 5.71
CA ASP A 362 -7.79 -29.01 4.31
C ASP A 362 -6.35 -28.82 3.81
N ASN A 363 -6.06 -29.37 2.63
CA ASN A 363 -4.73 -29.41 2.01
C ASN A 363 -3.59 -29.97 2.90
N THR A 364 -3.94 -30.60 4.03
CA THR A 364 -3.00 -31.06 5.05
C THR A 364 -2.13 -29.95 5.62
N ASP A 365 -2.69 -28.74 5.74
CA ASP A 365 -1.98 -27.54 6.17
C ASP A 365 -1.60 -27.54 7.65
N TYR A 366 -2.37 -28.27 8.45
CA TYR A 366 -2.28 -28.19 9.90
C TYR A 366 -1.52 -29.36 10.51
N ARG A 367 -0.89 -29.08 11.64
CA ARG A 367 -0.29 -30.04 12.54
C ARG A 367 -0.62 -29.67 13.97
N PHE A 368 -0.34 -30.58 14.90
CA PHE A 368 -0.46 -30.27 16.32
C PHE A 368 0.63 -30.90 17.18
N THR A 369 0.78 -30.35 18.37
CA THR A 369 1.53 -30.93 19.49
C THR A 369 0.63 -31.10 20.70
N VAL A 370 0.93 -32.09 21.53
CA VAL A 370 0.17 -32.40 22.76
C VAL A 370 1.07 -32.20 23.97
N HIS A 371 0.61 -31.52 25.01
CA HIS A 371 1.36 -31.16 26.21
C HIS A 371 0.63 -31.65 27.48
N ARG A 372 1.38 -31.97 28.55
CA ARG A 372 0.80 -32.39 29.85
C ARG A 372 0.40 -31.21 30.72
N THR A 373 1.22 -30.17 30.67
CA THR A 373 1.02 -28.91 31.38
C THR A 373 1.31 -27.79 30.40
N CYS A 374 0.74 -26.61 30.63
CA CYS A 374 1.15 -25.44 29.89
C CYS A 374 2.65 -25.20 30.06
N ALA A 375 3.29 -24.79 28.97
CA ALA A 375 4.74 -24.59 28.85
C ALA A 375 5.62 -25.84 29.06
N SER A 376 5.07 -27.06 29.12
CA SER A 376 5.91 -28.27 29.07
C SER A 376 6.41 -28.52 27.66
N VAL A 377 7.48 -29.31 27.55
CA VAL A 377 7.78 -29.99 26.28
C VAL A 377 6.56 -30.79 25.82
N ALA A 378 6.38 -30.90 24.51
CA ALA A 378 5.37 -31.78 23.94
C ALA A 378 5.60 -33.22 24.42
N PHE A 379 4.54 -34.03 24.44
CA PHE A 379 4.57 -35.42 24.87
C PHE A 379 5.67 -36.22 24.16
N ASP A 380 6.71 -36.54 24.93
CA ASP A 380 7.76 -37.47 24.52
C ASP A 380 7.20 -38.90 24.65
N GLY A 381 6.56 -39.41 23.59
CA GLY A 381 5.94 -40.75 23.63
C GLY A 381 4.84 -41.06 22.62
N GLY A 382 4.28 -40.06 21.94
CA GLY A 382 3.45 -40.26 20.75
C GLY A 382 4.21 -39.74 19.53
N LEU A 383 4.72 -40.64 18.68
CA LEU A 383 5.62 -40.40 17.53
C LEU A 383 7.00 -39.77 17.86
N ALA A 384 7.15 -38.96 18.91
CA ALA A 384 8.43 -38.37 19.31
C ALA A 384 9.52 -39.40 19.65
N THR A 385 9.17 -40.58 20.16
CA THR A 385 10.14 -41.67 20.41
C THR A 385 10.60 -42.39 19.14
N GLN A 386 9.83 -42.31 18.04
CA GLN A 386 10.23 -42.84 16.72
C GLN A 386 11.05 -41.83 15.91
N PHE A 387 10.85 -40.51 16.12
CA PHE A 387 11.44 -39.46 15.29
C PHE A 387 12.39 -38.49 16.05
N GLY A 388 12.57 -38.67 17.36
CA GLY A 388 13.51 -37.90 18.19
C GLY A 388 13.00 -36.54 18.66
N ASN A 389 13.79 -35.86 19.49
CA ASN A 389 13.57 -34.46 19.86
C ASN A 389 13.62 -33.60 18.58
N GLY A 390 12.53 -32.92 18.23
CA GLY A 390 12.38 -32.25 16.92
C GLY A 390 11.66 -33.09 15.85
N ALA A 391 11.03 -34.20 16.22
CA ALA A 391 10.11 -34.92 15.36
C ALA A 391 9.10 -33.95 14.70
N PRO A 392 8.81 -34.11 13.39
CA PRO A 392 7.90 -33.23 12.70
C PRO A 392 6.55 -33.22 13.43
N PRO A 393 5.90 -32.05 13.53
CA PRO A 393 4.58 -31.91 14.12
C PRO A 393 3.60 -32.99 13.62
N ALA A 394 2.78 -33.53 14.52
CA ALA A 394 1.97 -34.72 14.23
C ALA A 394 0.65 -34.37 13.54
N ARG A 395 0.12 -35.33 12.76
CA ARG A 395 -1.27 -35.33 12.27
C ARG A 395 -2.18 -36.24 13.11
N GLU A 396 -1.57 -37.11 13.90
CA GLU A 396 -2.23 -38.06 14.78
C GLU A 396 -1.35 -38.27 16.02
N TRP A 397 -1.98 -38.37 17.18
CA TRP A 397 -1.35 -38.72 18.45
C TRP A 397 -2.22 -39.73 19.17
N TRP A 398 -1.59 -40.73 19.78
CA TRP A 398 -2.28 -41.67 20.64
C TRP A 398 -1.49 -41.90 21.93
N PHE A 399 -2.22 -42.15 23.01
CA PHE A 399 -1.68 -42.57 24.28
C PHE A 399 -2.29 -43.91 24.66
N PHE A 400 -1.43 -44.88 24.93
CA PHE A 400 -1.81 -46.20 25.36
C PHE A 400 -1.12 -46.49 26.70
N ASP A 401 -1.91 -46.75 27.73
CA ASP A 401 -1.39 -47.21 29.02
C ASP A 401 -1.18 -48.73 28.94
N ASN A 402 -0.01 -49.15 28.50
CA ASN A 402 0.36 -50.57 28.47
C ASN A 402 0.81 -51.06 29.85
N HIS A 403 0.06 -50.75 30.92
CA HIS A 403 0.27 -51.42 32.19
C HIS A 403 0.07 -52.92 31.98
N THR A 404 1.17 -53.69 32.09
CA THR A 404 1.05 -55.14 32.11
C THR A 404 0.13 -55.52 33.27
N PRO A 405 -0.95 -56.30 33.04
CA PRO A 405 -1.71 -56.89 34.13
C PRO A 405 -0.72 -57.58 35.08
N PRO A 406 -0.98 -57.66 36.41
CA PRO A 406 -0.07 -58.25 37.39
C PRO A 406 0.07 -59.78 37.26
N LEU A 407 0.34 -60.28 36.05
CA LEU A 407 0.72 -61.65 35.74
C LEU A 407 2.24 -61.72 35.71
N GLN A 408 2.79 -62.67 36.48
CA GLN A 408 4.21 -62.98 36.61
C GLN A 408 4.83 -63.47 35.28
N MET A 409 4.94 -62.61 34.27
CA MET A 409 5.83 -62.86 33.15
C MET A 409 7.11 -62.03 33.32
N PRO A 410 8.29 -62.58 32.98
CA PRO A 410 9.51 -61.80 32.93
C PRO A 410 9.37 -60.80 31.78
N VAL A 411 9.01 -59.55 32.11
CA VAL A 411 8.97 -58.45 31.15
C VAL A 411 10.41 -58.17 30.69
N PRO A 412 10.69 -58.15 29.38
CA PRO A 412 11.99 -57.77 28.86
C PRO A 412 12.39 -56.40 29.42
N ALA A 413 13.65 -56.26 29.87
CA ALA A 413 14.20 -55.10 30.59
C ALA A 413 14.16 -53.74 29.84
N LEU A 414 13.47 -53.66 28.70
CA LEU A 414 13.37 -52.48 27.83
C LEU A 414 12.00 -51.78 27.89
N TYR A 415 10.99 -52.35 28.56
CA TYR A 415 9.71 -51.68 28.76
C TYR A 415 9.72 -50.89 30.07
N LYS A 416 9.82 -49.55 29.98
CA LYS A 416 9.58 -48.65 31.11
C LYS A 416 8.08 -48.53 31.36
N ASP A 417 7.51 -49.52 32.06
CA ASP A 417 6.21 -49.38 32.72
C ASP A 417 6.34 -48.30 33.81
N ASN A 418 5.69 -47.14 33.62
CA ASN A 418 5.29 -46.13 34.63
C ASN A 418 5.10 -44.72 34.01
N VAL A 419 4.29 -44.60 32.95
CA VAL A 419 3.90 -43.28 32.47
C VAL A 419 2.69 -42.80 33.26
N THR A 420 2.80 -41.68 33.98
CA THR A 420 1.66 -41.10 34.72
C THR A 420 0.52 -40.78 33.76
N TRP A 421 -0.69 -41.27 34.07
CA TRP A 421 -1.91 -40.99 33.32
C TRP A 421 -2.13 -39.47 33.21
N PRO A 422 -2.31 -38.92 32.00
CA PRO A 422 -2.60 -37.51 31.86
C PRO A 422 -4.06 -37.25 32.17
N SER A 423 -4.35 -36.76 33.38
CA SER A 423 -5.71 -36.33 33.74
C SER A 423 -6.21 -35.15 32.89
N LYS A 424 -5.29 -34.42 32.26
CA LYS A 424 -5.53 -33.33 31.33
C LYS A 424 -4.42 -33.29 30.29
N VAL A 425 -4.76 -32.92 29.07
CA VAL A 425 -3.79 -32.60 28.01
C VAL A 425 -4.13 -31.26 27.37
N TYR A 426 -3.11 -30.61 26.82
CA TYR A 426 -3.25 -29.38 26.05
C TYR A 426 -2.83 -29.66 24.61
N VAL A 427 -3.63 -29.24 23.64
CA VAL A 427 -3.37 -29.44 22.22
C VAL A 427 -3.10 -28.08 21.59
N ARG A 428 -1.95 -27.93 20.95
CA ARG A 428 -1.58 -26.75 20.16
C ARG A 428 -1.72 -27.10 18.69
N VAL A 429 -2.67 -26.49 18.00
CA VAL A 429 -2.84 -26.62 16.54
C VAL A 429 -2.19 -25.42 15.86
N PHE A 430 -1.50 -25.67 14.76
CA PHE A 430 -0.80 -24.64 13.98
C PHE A 430 -0.66 -25.04 12.52
N ARG A 431 -0.54 -24.05 11.64
CA ARG A 431 -0.31 -24.23 10.20
C ARG A 431 1.18 -24.45 9.92
N VAL A 432 1.52 -25.35 9.01
CA VAL A 432 2.92 -25.61 8.62
C VAL A 432 3.21 -25.38 7.13
N GLN A 433 2.19 -25.12 6.32
CA GLN A 433 2.33 -24.92 4.87
C GLN A 433 1.15 -24.14 4.32
N ASN A 434 1.28 -23.67 3.07
CA ASN A 434 0.29 -22.85 2.36
C ASN A 434 -0.06 -21.61 3.20
N ASP A 435 0.87 -20.67 3.32
CA ASP A 435 0.61 -19.43 4.06
C ASP A 435 -0.51 -18.64 3.40
N LYS A 436 -1.23 -17.83 4.19
CA LYS A 436 -2.27 -16.92 3.70
C LYS A 436 -3.31 -17.65 2.85
N VAL A 437 -3.97 -18.67 3.42
CA VAL A 437 -5.19 -19.26 2.83
C VAL A 437 -6.23 -19.53 3.92
N CYS A 438 -7.52 -19.50 3.57
CA CYS A 438 -8.65 -19.75 4.49
C CYS A 438 -9.03 -21.22 4.65
N ASN A 439 -8.05 -22.10 4.56
CA ASN A 439 -8.26 -23.51 4.84
C ASN A 439 -8.70 -23.73 6.29
N SER A 440 -9.33 -24.86 6.55
CA SER A 440 -9.90 -25.16 7.86
C SER A 440 -9.44 -26.51 8.40
N TYR A 441 -9.54 -26.65 9.72
CA TYR A 441 -9.29 -27.88 10.42
C TYR A 441 -10.41 -28.16 11.42
N GLN A 442 -10.57 -29.43 11.76
CA GLN A 442 -11.40 -29.86 12.88
C GLN A 442 -10.68 -31.02 13.57
N LEU A 443 -10.46 -30.90 14.88
CA LEU A 443 -9.91 -32.00 15.67
C LEU A 443 -10.97 -33.09 15.87
N ARG A 444 -10.51 -34.33 15.97
CA ARG A 444 -11.25 -35.46 16.54
C ARG A 444 -10.49 -35.94 17.76
N VAL A 445 -11.21 -36.05 18.87
CA VAL A 445 -10.67 -36.49 20.15
C VAL A 445 -11.53 -37.63 20.66
N GLN A 446 -10.94 -38.81 20.80
CA GLN A 446 -11.65 -40.01 21.23
C GLN A 446 -10.84 -40.86 22.19
N ARG A 447 -11.54 -41.65 22.98
CA ARG A 447 -10.95 -42.65 23.87
C ARG A 447 -11.61 -43.99 23.58
N VAL A 448 -10.90 -44.80 22.79
CA VAL A 448 -11.36 -46.13 22.37
C VAL A 448 -11.19 -47.08 23.55
N SER A 449 -12.24 -47.82 23.92
CA SER A 449 -12.12 -48.90 24.90
C SER A 449 -11.17 -49.98 24.40
N ASN A 450 -10.38 -50.57 25.30
CA ASN A 450 -9.48 -51.67 24.96
C ASN A 450 -10.18 -52.98 24.63
#